data_AF-Q9SKB4-F1
#
_entry.id   AF-Q9SKB4-F1
#
_cell.length_a   1.000
_cell.length_b   1.000
_cell.length_c   1.000
_cell.angle_alpha   90.00
_cell.angle_beta   90.00
_cell.angle_gamma   90.00
#
_symmetry.space_group_name_H-M   'P 1'
#
loop_
_entity.id
_entity.type
_entity.pdbx_description
1 polymer ?
#
loop_
_entity_poly.entity_id
_entity_poly.type
_entity_poly.pdbx_seq_one_letter_code
_entity_poly.pdbx_strand_id
1 'polypeptide(L)'
;MSKEESSRWFNEFLPAMACLLLRFPSLLESHYLNSDNLINGTKTGLRVLVPNKAGIVFLSQELIGALLSCSFFCLFPVDDRGSNHLPIINFDKLFGSLINTGRNEHQENKIKCIIHYFQRLSSSISPGFVSFERKILSLEQDSSTLDEGFWGKSTVNLCPVEVRTSGLIEDQSVEALEVDFANKNLGGGALRKGCVQEEIRFMINPELIVGMLFLPTMEVTEAIEVVGAERFSLYTGCFRKAKTRIVAIDALRHPGVSQYKLESLLSVLILSSSGRPIRLYMGSVSLQGIGDVVLMVEILSSSLFFNGLRFHRSNLYLFSPLIACNYQPMVVVWLTTLHSFQARRPFMSYYTFGFEALQNLNQV
;
A
#
# COMPACT_ATOMS: atom_id res chain seq x y z
N MET A 1 24.63 -17.85 4.06
CA MET A 1 23.99 -18.92 4.85
C MET A 1 25.08 -19.85 5.35
N SER A 2 24.96 -20.35 6.57
CA SER A 2 25.82 -21.44 7.07
C SER A 2 25.53 -22.74 6.32
N LYS A 3 26.39 -23.76 6.50
CA LYS A 3 26.19 -25.08 5.90
C LYS A 3 24.89 -25.73 6.40
N GLU A 4 24.58 -25.54 7.68
CA GLU A 4 23.39 -26.06 8.35
C GLU A 4 22.13 -25.38 7.82
N GLU A 5 22.15 -24.04 7.70
CA GLU A 5 21.04 -23.27 7.12
C GLU A 5 20.76 -23.70 5.68
N SER A 6 21.82 -23.89 4.88
CA SER A 6 21.72 -24.37 3.50
C SER A 6 21.13 -25.77 3.44
N SER A 7 21.59 -26.69 4.29
CA SER A 7 21.08 -28.05 4.37
C SER A 7 19.57 -28.08 4.70
N ARG A 8 19.12 -27.31 5.69
CA ARG A 8 17.69 -27.21 6.01
C ARG A 8 16.88 -26.63 4.86
N TRP A 9 17.40 -25.61 4.17
CA TRP A 9 16.73 -25.03 3.01
C TRP A 9 16.44 -26.05 1.92
N PHE A 10 17.45 -26.81 1.49
CA PHE A 10 17.27 -27.78 0.40
C PHE A 10 16.55 -29.06 0.81
N ASN A 11 16.68 -29.49 2.07
CA ASN A 11 16.10 -30.76 2.52
C ASN A 11 14.70 -30.63 3.14
N GLU A 12 14.32 -29.46 3.64
CA GLU A 12 13.06 -29.26 4.36
C GLU A 12 12.18 -28.20 3.70
N PHE A 13 12.67 -26.97 3.57
CA PHE A 13 11.84 -25.83 3.16
C PHE A 13 11.50 -25.84 1.66
N LEU A 14 12.48 -26.12 0.79
CA LEU A 14 12.26 -26.18 -0.65
C LEU A 14 11.30 -27.33 -1.04
N PRO A 15 11.41 -28.56 -0.48
CA PRO A 15 10.39 -29.59 -0.65
C PRO A 15 9.01 -29.19 -0.13
N ALA A 16 8.92 -28.50 1.01
CA ALA A 16 7.63 -28.03 1.54
C ALA A 16 6.93 -27.05 0.58
N MET A 17 7.68 -26.15 -0.06
CA MET A 17 7.15 -25.28 -1.13
C MET A 17 6.62 -26.11 -2.31
N ALA A 18 7.37 -27.13 -2.74
CA ALA A 18 6.93 -28.03 -3.81
C ALA A 18 5.64 -28.80 -3.42
N CYS A 19 5.54 -29.29 -2.18
CA CYS A 19 4.32 -29.93 -1.67
C CYS A 19 3.12 -28.96 -1.66
N LEU A 20 3.32 -27.69 -1.32
CA LEU A 20 2.27 -26.68 -1.41
C LEU A 20 1.83 -26.47 -2.87
N LEU A 21 2.77 -26.48 -3.82
CA LEU A 21 2.45 -26.38 -5.25
C LEU A 21 1.65 -27.57 -5.78
N LEU A 22 1.88 -28.79 -5.26
CA LEU A 22 1.05 -29.94 -5.61
C LEU A 22 -0.42 -29.76 -5.17
N ARG A 23 -0.67 -28.94 -4.15
CA ARG A 23 -2.01 -28.55 -3.70
C ARG A 23 -2.56 -27.31 -4.41
N PHE A 24 -1.76 -26.63 -5.24
CA PHE A 24 -2.17 -25.38 -5.87
C PHE A 24 -3.47 -25.48 -6.68
N PRO A 25 -3.71 -26.52 -7.51
CA PRO A 25 -4.97 -26.64 -8.25
C PRO A 25 -6.21 -26.68 -7.34
N SER A 26 -6.16 -27.46 -6.25
CA SER A 26 -7.29 -27.57 -5.32
C SER A 26 -7.48 -26.33 -4.46
N LEU A 27 -6.39 -25.63 -4.09
CA LEU A 27 -6.46 -24.33 -3.44
C LEU A 27 -7.15 -23.29 -4.34
N LEU A 28 -6.82 -23.30 -5.64
CA LEU A 28 -7.41 -22.39 -6.62
C LEU A 28 -8.88 -22.70 -6.90
N GLU A 29 -9.24 -23.98 -7.01
CA GLU A 29 -10.63 -24.42 -7.15
C GLU A 29 -11.47 -24.01 -5.94
N SER A 30 -10.99 -24.30 -4.73
CA SER A 30 -11.63 -23.89 -3.48
C SER A 30 -11.78 -22.36 -3.39
N HIS A 31 -10.77 -21.61 -3.83
CA HIS A 31 -10.84 -20.15 -3.89
C HIS A 31 -12.01 -19.67 -4.75
N TYR A 32 -12.10 -20.11 -6.00
CA TYR A 32 -13.17 -19.66 -6.89
C TYR A 32 -14.56 -20.08 -6.41
N LEU A 33 -14.72 -21.30 -5.88
CA LEU A 33 -15.98 -21.79 -5.31
C LEU A 33 -16.49 -20.93 -4.14
N ASN A 34 -15.57 -20.38 -3.34
CA ASN A 34 -15.91 -19.58 -2.17
C ASN A 34 -15.92 -18.07 -2.44
N SER A 35 -15.35 -17.63 -3.56
CA SER A 35 -15.10 -16.22 -3.79
C SER A 35 -16.35 -15.39 -4.09
N ASP A 36 -17.39 -15.94 -4.73
CA ASP A 36 -18.58 -15.15 -5.11
C ASP A 36 -19.54 -14.83 -3.93
N ASN A 37 -19.30 -15.43 -2.76
CA ASN A 37 -20.17 -15.31 -1.57
C ASN A 37 -19.66 -14.33 -0.50
N LEU A 38 -18.52 -13.68 -0.71
CA LEU A 38 -17.90 -12.81 0.31
C LEU A 38 -18.59 -11.44 0.41
N ILE A 39 -18.97 -10.85 -0.72
CA ILE A 39 -19.66 -9.56 -0.79
C ILE A 39 -20.76 -9.67 -1.84
N ASN A 40 -22.02 -9.58 -1.41
CA ASN A 40 -23.17 -9.71 -2.31
C ASN A 40 -23.07 -8.77 -3.52
N GLY A 41 -23.15 -9.35 -4.72
CA GLY A 41 -23.12 -8.61 -5.98
C GLY A 41 -21.72 -8.12 -6.40
N THR A 42 -20.66 -8.43 -5.66
CA THR A 42 -19.29 -8.02 -5.98
C THR A 42 -18.41 -9.23 -6.20
N LYS A 43 -17.80 -9.34 -7.39
CA LYS A 43 -16.79 -10.37 -7.65
C LYS A 43 -15.57 -10.10 -6.78
N THR A 44 -15.16 -11.09 -5.98
CA THR A 44 -13.98 -10.98 -5.10
C THR A 44 -12.92 -12.05 -5.36
N GLY A 45 -13.16 -12.93 -6.33
CA GLY A 45 -12.21 -13.94 -6.78
C GLY A 45 -11.00 -13.35 -7.49
N LEU A 46 -9.96 -14.18 -7.63
CA LEU A 46 -8.69 -13.80 -8.23
C LEU A 46 -8.93 -13.47 -9.70
N ARG A 47 -8.58 -12.26 -10.10
CA ARG A 47 -8.73 -11.78 -11.47
C ARG A 47 -7.90 -10.52 -11.64
N VAL A 48 -7.60 -10.18 -12.89
CA VAL A 48 -6.98 -8.90 -13.20
C VAL A 48 -7.94 -7.77 -12.82
N LEU A 49 -7.49 -6.86 -11.95
CA LEU A 49 -8.21 -5.63 -11.65
C LEU A 49 -7.78 -4.57 -12.67
N VAL A 50 -8.50 -4.51 -13.78
CA VAL A 50 -8.16 -3.68 -14.94
C VAL A 50 -8.16 -2.18 -14.60
N PRO A 51 -7.34 -1.36 -15.31
CA PRO A 51 -7.37 0.09 -15.16
C PRO A 51 -8.75 0.70 -15.42
N ASN A 52 -9.01 1.82 -14.75
CA ASN A 52 -10.24 2.59 -14.80
C ASN A 52 -11.49 1.81 -14.34
N LYS A 53 -11.31 0.68 -13.64
CA LYS A 53 -12.40 -0.05 -12.98
C LYS A 53 -12.09 -0.41 -11.53
N ALA A 54 -12.91 0.08 -10.60
CA ALA A 54 -12.80 -0.27 -9.19
C ALA A 54 -13.09 -1.76 -8.99
N GLY A 55 -12.39 -2.37 -8.04
CA GLY A 55 -12.59 -3.78 -7.74
C GLY A 55 -11.71 -4.27 -6.62
N ILE A 56 -12.08 -5.41 -6.05
CA ILE A 56 -11.39 -6.02 -4.91
C ILE A 56 -11.18 -7.51 -5.15
N VAL A 57 -10.05 -8.02 -4.66
CA VAL A 57 -9.69 -9.45 -4.64
C VAL A 57 -9.35 -9.82 -3.20
N PHE A 58 -9.88 -10.94 -2.71
CA PHE A 58 -9.50 -11.52 -1.42
C PHE A 58 -8.73 -12.81 -1.67
N LEU A 59 -7.59 -13.01 -1.01
CA LEU A 59 -6.80 -14.24 -1.12
C LEU A 59 -6.50 -14.77 0.27
N SER A 60 -6.62 -16.07 0.48
CA SER A 60 -6.12 -16.69 1.71
C SER A 60 -4.59 -16.62 1.72
N GLN A 61 -3.98 -16.47 2.90
CA GLN A 61 -2.51 -16.47 3.03
C GLN A 61 -1.88 -17.78 2.52
N GLU A 62 -2.60 -18.90 2.62
CA GLU A 62 -2.17 -20.18 2.03
C GLU A 62 -2.11 -20.12 0.49
N LEU A 63 -3.15 -19.57 -0.16
CA LEU A 63 -3.15 -19.39 -1.61
C LEU A 63 -2.06 -18.40 -2.05
N ILE A 64 -1.83 -17.33 -1.29
CA ILE A 64 -0.73 -16.40 -1.54
C ILE A 64 0.62 -17.13 -1.45
N GLY A 65 0.82 -17.97 -0.43
CA GLY A 65 1.98 -18.83 -0.31
C GLY A 65 2.22 -19.73 -1.52
N ALA A 66 1.15 -20.35 -2.05
CA ALA A 66 1.22 -21.17 -3.25
C ALA A 66 1.57 -20.34 -4.50
N LEU A 67 0.91 -19.20 -4.69
CA LEU A 67 1.19 -18.29 -5.81
C LEU A 67 2.63 -17.75 -5.77
N LEU A 68 3.12 -17.34 -4.60
CA LEU A 68 4.51 -16.89 -4.45
C LEU A 68 5.51 -18.04 -4.60
N SER A 69 5.14 -19.27 -4.26
CA SER A 69 5.96 -20.44 -4.58
C SER A 69 6.06 -20.63 -6.10
N CYS A 70 4.98 -20.43 -6.86
CA CYS A 70 5.04 -20.41 -8.33
C CYS A 70 5.98 -19.31 -8.84
N SER A 71 5.92 -18.10 -8.26
CA SER A 71 6.84 -17.01 -8.58
C SER A 71 8.31 -17.36 -8.30
N PHE A 72 8.58 -18.01 -7.17
CA PHE A 72 9.93 -18.42 -6.78
C PHE A 72 10.50 -19.43 -7.77
N PHE A 73 9.72 -20.43 -8.17
CA PHE A 73 10.10 -21.42 -9.19
C PHE A 73 9.95 -20.91 -10.63
N CYS A 74 9.59 -19.64 -10.80
CA CYS A 74 9.44 -18.97 -12.09
C CYS A 74 8.42 -19.67 -13.03
N LEU A 75 7.29 -20.13 -12.48
CA LEU A 75 6.30 -20.93 -13.20
C LEU A 75 5.24 -20.11 -13.93
N PHE A 76 5.16 -18.79 -13.71
CA PHE A 76 4.19 -17.95 -14.42
C PHE A 76 4.65 -17.63 -15.85
N PRO A 77 3.74 -17.64 -16.85
CA PRO A 77 4.04 -17.13 -18.18
C PRO A 77 4.32 -15.62 -18.13
N VAL A 78 5.23 -15.16 -19.00
CA VAL A 78 5.73 -13.76 -18.98
C VAL A 78 5.52 -12.99 -20.29
N ASP A 79 5.16 -13.68 -21.38
CA ASP A 79 5.21 -13.11 -22.74
C ASP A 79 4.25 -11.92 -22.95
N ASP A 80 3.06 -11.99 -22.35
CA ASP A 80 1.99 -11.01 -22.53
C ASP A 80 1.85 -10.05 -21.34
N ARG A 81 2.67 -10.17 -20.30
CA ARG A 81 2.53 -9.32 -19.11
C ARG A 81 2.82 -7.85 -19.44
N GLY A 82 3.84 -7.60 -20.26
CA GLY A 82 4.21 -6.25 -20.67
C GLY A 82 3.11 -5.53 -21.46
N SER A 83 2.47 -6.21 -22.40
CA SER A 83 1.35 -5.65 -23.17
C SER A 83 0.09 -5.43 -22.31
N ASN A 84 -0.10 -6.28 -21.29
CA ASN A 84 -1.15 -6.13 -20.30
C ASN A 84 -0.81 -5.15 -19.15
N HIS A 85 0.32 -4.42 -19.25
CA HIS A 85 0.77 -3.47 -18.24
C HIS A 85 0.92 -4.08 -16.84
N LEU A 86 1.17 -5.39 -16.77
CA LEU A 86 1.36 -6.13 -15.52
C LEU A 86 2.83 -6.09 -15.10
N PRO A 87 3.14 -5.93 -13.80
CA PRO A 87 4.49 -6.06 -13.30
C PRO A 87 5.07 -7.47 -13.54
N ILE A 88 6.40 -7.58 -13.45
CA ILE A 88 7.06 -8.87 -13.38
C ILE A 88 6.63 -9.60 -12.10
N ILE A 89 6.56 -10.93 -12.14
CA ILE A 89 6.08 -11.72 -10.98
C ILE A 89 7.02 -12.88 -10.62
N ASN A 90 7.80 -13.37 -11.58
CA ASN A 90 8.82 -14.40 -11.34
C ASN A 90 10.07 -13.80 -10.70
N PHE A 91 10.79 -14.61 -9.91
CA PHE A 91 11.94 -14.15 -9.13
C PHE A 91 13.26 -14.25 -9.90
N ASP A 92 13.22 -14.57 -11.20
CA ASP A 92 14.39 -14.72 -12.08
C ASP A 92 15.28 -13.47 -12.06
N LYS A 93 14.69 -12.27 -12.08
CA LYS A 93 15.44 -11.01 -12.04
C LYS A 93 16.01 -10.70 -10.66
N LEU A 94 15.37 -11.15 -9.59
CA LEU A 94 15.89 -11.01 -8.23
C LEU A 94 17.15 -11.87 -8.07
N PHE A 95 17.08 -13.13 -8.46
CA PHE A 95 18.22 -14.05 -8.40
C PHE A 95 19.33 -13.66 -9.39
N GLY A 96 18.97 -13.31 -10.62
CA GLY A 96 19.93 -12.87 -11.63
C GLY A 96 20.64 -11.56 -11.27
N SER A 97 20.01 -10.69 -10.47
CA SER A 97 20.67 -9.46 -9.98
C SER A 97 21.79 -9.77 -9.00
N LEU A 98 21.69 -10.85 -8.22
CA LEU A 98 22.76 -11.28 -7.31
C LEU A 98 24.00 -11.79 -8.05
N ILE A 99 23.82 -12.47 -9.19
CA ILE A 99 24.92 -13.06 -9.97
C ILE A 99 25.67 -11.99 -10.79
N ASN A 100 24.93 -11.04 -11.36
CA ASN A 100 25.47 -10.07 -12.32
C ASN A 100 26.08 -8.81 -11.69
N THR A 101 25.91 -8.63 -10.40
CA THR A 101 26.62 -7.60 -9.62
C THR A 101 27.50 -8.34 -8.63
N GLY A 102 28.69 -7.83 -8.29
CA GLY A 102 29.50 -8.39 -7.19
C GLY A 102 28.71 -8.41 -5.87
N ARG A 103 29.38 -8.67 -4.73
CA ARG A 103 28.72 -8.64 -3.41
C ARG A 103 27.79 -7.43 -3.26
N ASN A 104 26.48 -7.71 -3.23
CA ASN A 104 25.43 -6.70 -3.18
C ASN A 104 24.57 -7.01 -1.96
N GLU A 105 24.98 -6.44 -0.83
CA GLU A 105 24.41 -6.72 0.49
C GLU A 105 22.90 -6.49 0.52
N HIS A 106 22.41 -5.45 -0.17
CA HIS A 106 20.98 -5.19 -0.29
C HIS A 106 20.25 -6.33 -0.99
N GLN A 107 20.76 -6.84 -2.12
CA GLN A 107 20.16 -7.97 -2.82
C GLN A 107 20.20 -9.26 -2.00
N GLU A 108 21.29 -9.51 -1.28
CA GLU A 108 21.39 -10.63 -0.35
C GLU A 108 20.32 -10.53 0.75
N ASN A 109 20.11 -9.34 1.31
CA ASN A 109 19.11 -9.12 2.36
C ASN A 109 17.66 -9.26 1.84
N LYS A 110 17.39 -8.87 0.59
CA LYS A 110 16.09 -9.16 -0.06
C LYS A 110 15.83 -10.66 -0.14
N ILE A 111 16.82 -11.42 -0.63
CA ILE A 111 16.71 -12.89 -0.74
C ILE A 111 16.55 -13.52 0.65
N LYS A 112 17.25 -13.04 1.68
CA LYS A 112 17.06 -13.51 3.07
C LYS A 112 15.63 -13.29 3.56
N CYS A 113 15.02 -12.14 3.27
CA CYS A 113 13.63 -11.87 3.64
C CYS A 113 12.65 -12.84 2.97
N ILE A 114 12.85 -13.10 1.67
CA ILE A 114 12.04 -14.05 0.90
C ILE A 114 12.22 -15.48 1.43
N ILE A 115 13.46 -15.91 1.70
CA ILE A 115 13.75 -17.21 2.32
C ILE A 115 13.04 -17.33 3.66
N HIS A 116 13.12 -16.29 4.51
CA HIS A 116 12.47 -16.27 5.81
C HIS A 116 10.95 -16.41 5.72
N TYR A 117 10.32 -15.78 4.73
CA TYR A 117 8.89 -15.96 4.44
C TYR A 117 8.54 -17.42 4.12
N PHE A 118 9.27 -18.08 3.22
CA PHE A 118 9.00 -19.48 2.88
C PHE A 118 9.31 -20.46 4.02
N GLN A 119 10.30 -20.14 4.86
CA GLN A 119 10.54 -20.88 6.11
C GLN A 119 9.33 -20.79 7.04
N ARG A 120 8.82 -19.58 7.29
CA ARG A 120 7.61 -19.34 8.11
C ARG A 120 6.39 -20.05 7.53
N LEU A 121 6.21 -19.99 6.20
CA LEU A 121 5.13 -20.66 5.47
C LEU A 121 5.14 -22.18 5.69
N SER A 122 6.33 -22.78 5.71
CA SER A 122 6.51 -24.23 5.88
C SER A 122 6.30 -24.69 7.33
N SER A 123 6.61 -23.82 8.31
CA SER A 123 6.48 -24.17 9.74
C SER A 123 5.09 -23.90 10.33
N SER A 124 4.43 -22.80 9.93
CA SER A 124 3.08 -22.48 10.39
C SER A 124 2.46 -21.39 9.50
N ILE A 125 1.43 -21.72 8.73
CA ILE A 125 0.58 -20.72 8.09
C ILE A 125 -0.38 -20.16 9.15
N SER A 126 -0.33 -18.84 9.37
CA SER A 126 -1.40 -18.14 10.06
C SER A 126 -2.66 -18.24 9.19
N PRO A 127 -3.80 -18.75 9.68
CA PRO A 127 -5.04 -18.68 8.92
C PRO A 127 -5.49 -17.23 8.82
N GLY A 128 -5.61 -16.72 7.61
CA GLY A 128 -5.97 -15.34 7.35
C GLY A 128 -6.20 -15.05 5.87
N PHE A 129 -6.68 -13.84 5.60
CA PHE A 129 -6.94 -13.34 4.26
C PHE A 129 -6.28 -11.99 4.09
N VAL A 130 -5.81 -11.74 2.86
CA VAL A 130 -5.33 -10.44 2.41
C VAL A 130 -6.26 -9.95 1.31
N SER A 131 -6.74 -8.72 1.44
CA SER A 131 -7.55 -8.07 0.40
C SER A 131 -6.72 -7.08 -0.39
N PHE A 132 -6.93 -7.03 -1.70
CA PHE A 132 -6.32 -6.07 -2.63
C PHE A 132 -7.44 -5.33 -3.35
N GLU A 133 -7.57 -4.03 -3.12
CA GLU A 133 -8.60 -3.19 -3.70
C GLU A 133 -7.97 -2.13 -4.61
N ARG A 134 -8.39 -2.12 -5.88
CA ARG A 134 -8.13 -0.99 -6.79
C ARG A 134 -9.21 0.05 -6.56
N LYS A 135 -8.79 1.21 -6.06
CA LYS A 135 -9.63 2.39 -5.82
C LYS A 135 -9.49 3.37 -6.98
N ILE A 136 -10.59 4.05 -7.29
CA ILE A 136 -10.66 5.02 -8.38
C ILE A 136 -11.30 6.29 -7.86
N LEU A 137 -10.67 7.42 -8.15
CA LEU A 137 -11.25 8.74 -7.99
C LEU A 137 -12.13 9.05 -9.20
N SER A 138 -13.42 9.33 -8.98
CA SER A 138 -14.36 9.61 -10.06
C SER A 138 -14.38 11.12 -10.33
N LEU A 139 -13.62 11.57 -11.32
CA LEU A 139 -13.54 12.99 -11.73
C LEU A 139 -14.91 13.62 -12.03
N GLU A 140 -15.89 12.87 -12.54
CA GLU A 140 -17.23 13.41 -12.82
C GLU A 140 -18.03 13.71 -11.55
N GLN A 141 -17.80 12.96 -10.46
CA GLN A 141 -18.42 13.19 -9.16
C GLN A 141 -17.59 14.14 -8.28
N ASP A 142 -16.28 14.24 -8.55
CA ASP A 142 -15.30 14.96 -7.72
C ASP A 142 -14.78 16.27 -8.37
N SER A 143 -15.25 16.67 -9.57
CA SER A 143 -14.78 17.89 -10.27
C SER A 143 -14.98 19.20 -9.47
N SER A 144 -15.88 19.22 -8.48
CA SER A 144 -16.10 20.34 -7.56
C SER A 144 -15.04 20.47 -6.45
N THR A 145 -14.19 19.46 -6.25
CA THR A 145 -13.19 19.40 -5.16
C THR A 145 -11.86 20.08 -5.47
N LEU A 146 -11.68 20.46 -6.73
CA LEU A 146 -10.46 21.05 -7.31
C LEU A 146 -10.57 22.56 -7.55
N ASP A 147 -11.67 23.18 -7.14
CA ASP A 147 -11.87 24.63 -7.20
C ASP A 147 -11.07 25.33 -6.09
N GLU A 148 -10.18 26.26 -6.46
CA GLU A 148 -9.43 27.11 -5.52
C GLU A 148 -10.34 27.81 -4.49
N GLY A 149 -11.59 28.10 -4.88
CA GLY A 149 -12.59 28.70 -3.99
C GLY A 149 -13.11 27.81 -2.86
N PHE A 150 -13.03 26.49 -2.99
CA PHE A 150 -13.50 25.53 -1.99
C PHE A 150 -12.55 25.49 -0.77
N TRP A 151 -11.25 25.42 -1.02
CA TRP A 151 -10.22 25.32 0.02
C TRP A 151 -10.06 26.61 0.81
N GLY A 152 -10.16 27.77 0.14
CA GLY A 152 -10.09 29.08 0.80
C GLY A 152 -11.30 29.41 1.69
N LYS A 153 -12.42 28.69 1.55
CA LYS A 153 -13.67 28.89 2.32
C LYS A 153 -13.94 27.75 3.32
N SER A 154 -13.06 26.76 3.39
CA SER A 154 -13.24 25.64 4.30
C SER A 154 -13.07 26.11 5.75
N THR A 155 -14.12 25.96 6.56
CA THR A 155 -14.14 26.29 7.99
C THR A 155 -13.97 25.06 8.88
N VAL A 156 -13.71 23.90 8.27
CA VAL A 156 -13.44 22.67 9.02
C VAL A 156 -12.13 22.89 9.83
N ASN A 157 -12.00 22.25 10.99
CA ASN A 157 -10.77 22.32 11.79
C ASN A 157 -9.76 21.27 11.34
N LEU A 158 -8.48 21.68 11.18
CA LEU A 158 -7.39 20.77 10.83
C LEU A 158 -7.34 19.62 11.83
N CYS A 159 -7.11 18.40 11.34
CA CYS A 159 -6.87 17.29 12.25
C CYS A 159 -5.52 17.50 12.97
N PRO A 160 -5.37 17.05 14.23
CA PRO A 160 -4.08 17.14 14.89
C PRO A 160 -3.00 16.38 14.09
N VAL A 161 -1.85 17.02 13.92
CA VAL A 161 -0.68 16.48 13.23
C VAL A 161 0.44 16.27 14.25
N GLU A 162 1.00 15.06 14.28
CA GLU A 162 2.22 14.77 15.05
C GLU A 162 3.39 14.56 14.11
N VAL A 163 4.42 15.38 14.27
CA VAL A 163 5.67 15.22 13.53
C VAL A 163 6.67 14.46 14.39
N ARG A 164 7.15 13.34 13.85
CA ARG A 164 8.13 12.44 14.46
C ARG A 164 9.44 12.53 13.74
N THR A 165 10.50 12.84 14.46
CA THR A 165 11.86 12.94 13.91
C THR A 165 12.56 11.58 13.79
N SER A 166 12.03 10.55 14.43
CA SER A 166 12.56 9.19 14.44
C SER A 166 11.43 8.14 14.46
N GLY A 167 11.80 6.88 14.22
CA GLY A 167 10.86 5.76 14.10
C GLY A 167 10.48 5.47 12.65
N LEU A 168 9.74 4.38 12.46
CA LEU A 168 9.31 3.86 11.15
C LEU A 168 7.77 3.82 11.07
N ILE A 169 7.21 3.89 9.85
CA ILE A 169 5.75 3.82 9.64
C ILE A 169 5.22 2.45 10.10
N GLU A 170 5.96 1.40 9.78
CA GLU A 170 5.63 -0.01 10.03
C GLU A 170 5.84 -0.48 11.48
N ASP A 171 6.35 0.39 12.36
CA ASP A 171 6.68 0.08 13.76
C ASP A 171 5.64 0.63 14.75
N GLN A 172 4.51 1.15 14.28
CA GLN A 172 3.52 1.77 15.14
C GLN A 172 2.73 0.79 16.01
N SER A 173 2.37 1.26 17.21
CA SER A 173 1.64 0.49 18.22
C SER A 173 0.12 0.48 18.02
N VAL A 174 -0.40 1.32 17.12
CA VAL A 174 -1.83 1.52 16.87
C VAL A 174 -2.14 1.16 15.42
N GLU A 175 -3.30 0.55 15.19
CA GLU A 175 -3.81 0.27 13.84
C GLU A 175 -3.97 1.58 13.05
N ALA A 176 -3.24 1.68 11.95
CA ALA A 176 -3.12 2.88 11.14
C ALA A 176 -3.20 2.53 9.66
N LEU A 177 -3.58 3.52 8.84
CA LEU A 177 -3.34 3.44 7.41
C LEU A 177 -1.90 3.88 7.12
N GLU A 178 -1.12 2.95 6.59
CA GLU A 178 0.29 3.09 6.27
C GLU A 178 0.43 3.41 4.77
N VAL A 179 0.98 4.58 4.45
CA VAL A 179 1.16 4.99 3.05
C VAL A 179 2.43 4.38 2.46
N ASP A 180 2.29 3.72 1.31
CA ASP A 180 3.37 3.24 0.47
C ASP A 180 3.55 4.19 -0.73
N PHE A 181 4.74 4.80 -0.84
CA PHE A 181 5.09 5.66 -1.96
C PHE A 181 5.51 4.78 -3.13
N ALA A 182 4.49 4.26 -3.78
CA ALA A 182 4.63 3.25 -4.78
C ALA A 182 5.11 3.82 -6.11
N ASN A 183 5.68 2.96 -6.93
CA ASN A 183 5.68 3.16 -8.36
C ASN A 183 4.27 2.93 -8.92
N LYS A 184 3.91 3.58 -10.02
CA LYS A 184 2.68 3.26 -10.77
C LYS A 184 2.50 1.76 -11.06
N ASN A 185 3.60 1.03 -11.21
CA ASN A 185 3.60 -0.42 -11.19
C ASN A 185 3.85 -0.89 -9.76
N LEU A 186 2.81 -1.39 -9.10
CA LEU A 186 2.89 -1.90 -7.73
C LEU A 186 4.14 -2.78 -7.52
N GLY A 187 4.88 -2.51 -6.46
CA GLY A 187 6.10 -3.21 -6.06
C GLY A 187 7.36 -2.72 -6.78
N GLY A 188 7.26 -1.81 -7.75
CA GLY A 188 8.40 -1.13 -8.36
C GLY A 188 9.58 -2.05 -8.72
N GLY A 189 10.72 -1.85 -8.06
CA GLY A 189 11.94 -2.65 -8.20
C GLY A 189 12.07 -3.84 -7.24
N ALA A 190 10.99 -4.27 -6.57
CA ALA A 190 11.02 -5.26 -5.48
C ALA A 190 11.59 -6.61 -5.91
N LEU A 191 11.32 -7.05 -7.14
CA LEU A 191 11.92 -8.27 -7.72
C LEU A 191 13.14 -7.98 -8.62
N ARG A 192 13.75 -6.79 -8.47
CA ARG A 192 14.94 -6.33 -9.19
C ARG A 192 15.92 -5.64 -8.23
N LYS A 193 16.61 -4.61 -8.71
CA LYS A 193 17.63 -3.85 -7.98
C LYS A 193 17.09 -2.81 -6.98
N GLY A 194 15.78 -2.54 -6.97
CA GLY A 194 15.18 -1.53 -6.08
C GLY A 194 15.37 -1.88 -4.59
N CYS A 195 15.59 -0.86 -3.78
CA CYS A 195 15.84 -0.98 -2.33
C CYS A 195 15.51 0.35 -1.61
N VAL A 196 14.42 0.99 -1.99
CA VAL A 196 13.85 2.15 -1.26
C VAL A 196 12.58 1.73 -0.51
N GLN A 197 11.77 2.67 -0.06
CA GLN A 197 10.65 2.41 0.86
C GLN A 197 9.68 1.33 0.36
N GLU A 198 9.18 1.43 -0.88
CA GLU A 198 8.28 0.42 -1.48
C GLU A 198 8.93 -0.97 -1.51
N GLU A 199 10.17 -1.09 -2.02
CA GLU A 199 10.79 -2.42 -2.10
C GLU A 199 11.11 -3.01 -0.73
N ILE A 200 11.53 -2.20 0.23
CA ILE A 200 11.76 -2.66 1.61
C ILE A 200 10.44 -3.19 2.18
N ARG A 201 9.34 -2.44 2.02
CA ARG A 201 8.00 -2.87 2.45
C ARG A 201 7.62 -4.21 1.84
N PHE A 202 7.82 -4.41 0.54
CA PHE A 202 7.53 -5.67 -0.14
C PHE A 202 8.41 -6.83 0.32
N MET A 203 9.62 -6.58 0.83
CA MET A 203 10.47 -7.64 1.39
C MET A 203 10.07 -8.01 2.82
N ILE A 204 9.68 -7.04 3.65
CA ILE A 204 9.24 -7.33 5.02
C ILE A 204 7.80 -7.85 5.08
N ASN A 205 6.96 -7.52 4.10
CA ASN A 205 5.61 -8.03 3.88
C ASN A 205 5.50 -8.75 2.51
N PRO A 206 6.13 -9.93 2.28
CA PRO A 206 6.18 -10.57 0.97
C PRO A 206 4.83 -10.90 0.33
N GLU A 207 3.76 -10.99 1.12
CA GLU A 207 2.40 -11.19 0.61
C GLU A 207 1.95 -10.06 -0.33
N LEU A 208 2.52 -8.85 -0.23
CA LEU A 208 2.26 -7.75 -1.17
C LEU A 208 2.68 -8.07 -2.60
N ILE A 209 3.72 -8.91 -2.78
CA ILE A 209 4.25 -9.29 -4.09
C ILE A 209 3.18 -9.99 -4.93
N VAL A 210 2.22 -10.70 -4.33
CA VAL A 210 1.16 -11.38 -5.09
C VAL A 210 0.25 -10.40 -5.82
N GLY A 211 0.13 -9.15 -5.34
CA GLY A 211 -0.59 -8.10 -6.04
C GLY A 211 -0.02 -7.83 -7.43
N MET A 212 1.30 -7.97 -7.60
CA MET A 212 2.01 -7.83 -8.88
C MET A 212 1.55 -8.85 -9.94
N LEU A 213 0.88 -9.94 -9.52
CA LEU A 213 0.34 -10.95 -10.42
C LEU A 213 -0.87 -10.43 -11.20
N PHE A 214 -1.73 -9.60 -10.60
CA PHE A 214 -3.06 -9.28 -11.12
C PHE A 214 -3.44 -7.79 -11.06
N LEU A 215 -2.54 -6.91 -10.61
CA LEU A 215 -2.72 -5.46 -10.60
C LEU A 215 -1.84 -4.83 -11.70
N PRO A 216 -2.42 -4.43 -12.85
CA PRO A 216 -1.73 -3.64 -13.85
C PRO A 216 -1.29 -2.27 -13.32
N THR A 217 -0.59 -1.49 -14.14
CA THR A 217 -0.24 -0.10 -13.84
C THR A 217 -1.43 0.70 -13.31
N MET A 218 -1.18 1.53 -12.29
CA MET A 218 -2.11 2.53 -11.77
C MET A 218 -2.13 3.76 -12.67
N GLU A 219 -3.33 4.25 -12.99
CA GLU A 219 -3.52 5.59 -13.54
C GLU A 219 -3.40 6.66 -12.43
N VAL A 220 -3.25 7.93 -12.80
CA VAL A 220 -3.08 9.05 -11.84
C VAL A 220 -4.25 9.22 -10.87
N THR A 221 -5.43 8.70 -11.22
CA THR A 221 -6.65 8.69 -10.40
C THR A 221 -6.87 7.38 -9.64
N GLU A 222 -5.90 6.48 -9.65
CA GLU A 222 -6.00 5.16 -9.03
C GLU A 222 -5.06 4.99 -7.83
N ALA A 223 -5.50 4.19 -6.87
CA ALA A 223 -4.66 3.71 -5.78
C ALA A 223 -4.96 2.25 -5.48
N ILE A 224 -4.03 1.58 -4.81
CA ILE A 224 -4.18 0.19 -4.39
C ILE A 224 -4.19 0.13 -2.86
N GLU A 225 -5.29 -0.33 -2.27
CA GLU A 225 -5.34 -0.65 -0.85
C GLU A 225 -5.10 -2.14 -0.62
N VAL A 226 -4.20 -2.48 0.30
CA VAL A 226 -3.94 -3.84 0.75
C VAL A 226 -4.19 -3.94 2.24
N VAL A 227 -5.00 -4.91 2.66
CA VAL A 227 -5.35 -5.11 4.07
C VAL A 227 -5.08 -6.54 4.47
N GLY A 228 -4.40 -6.73 5.61
CA GLY A 228 -4.19 -8.05 6.22
C GLY A 228 -2.84 -8.68 5.94
N ALA A 229 -1.94 -8.02 5.22
CA ALA A 229 -0.60 -8.55 4.93
C ALA A 229 0.25 -8.70 6.21
N GLU A 230 0.80 -9.88 6.49
CA GLU A 230 1.67 -10.11 7.65
C GLU A 230 3.08 -9.56 7.39
N ARG A 231 3.71 -9.00 8.43
CA ARG A 231 5.14 -8.64 8.41
C ARG A 231 5.94 -9.85 8.88
N PHE A 232 6.76 -10.39 7.99
CA PHE A 232 7.58 -11.58 8.25
C PHE A 232 8.99 -11.22 8.70
N SER A 233 9.56 -10.12 8.21
CA SER A 233 10.95 -9.77 8.47
C SER A 233 11.09 -8.42 9.16
N LEU A 234 12.14 -8.30 9.97
CA LEU A 234 12.58 -7.04 10.57
C LEU A 234 13.90 -6.65 9.92
N TYR A 235 14.06 -5.36 9.66
CA TYR A 235 15.36 -4.75 9.49
C TYR A 235 15.59 -3.92 10.77
N THR A 236 16.78 -4.00 11.37
CA THR A 236 17.21 -3.30 12.60
C THR A 236 16.06 -2.71 13.45
N GLY A 237 15.38 -3.52 14.27
CA GLY A 237 14.17 -3.07 15.01
C GLY A 237 13.41 -4.17 15.76
N CYS A 238 12.30 -3.82 16.42
CA CYS A 238 11.54 -4.70 17.34
C CYS A 238 10.30 -5.33 16.67
N PHE A 239 9.97 -6.58 17.05
CA PHE A 239 8.88 -7.36 16.48
C PHE A 239 7.50 -6.94 17.00
N ARG A 240 6.56 -6.58 16.11
CA ARG A 240 5.13 -6.48 16.45
C ARG A 240 4.27 -7.04 15.32
N LYS A 241 3.45 -8.04 15.63
CA LYS A 241 2.37 -8.50 14.74
C LYS A 241 1.20 -7.51 14.86
N ALA A 242 1.04 -6.64 13.86
CA ALA A 242 -0.15 -5.82 13.70
C ALA A 242 -0.87 -6.25 12.41
N LYS A 243 -2.21 -6.17 12.39
CA LYS A 243 -2.95 -6.20 11.13
C LYS A 243 -2.58 -4.92 10.39
N THR A 244 -1.91 -5.06 9.26
CA THR A 244 -1.49 -3.90 8.46
C THR A 244 -2.58 -3.51 7.48
N ARG A 245 -2.74 -2.20 7.31
CA ARG A 245 -3.57 -1.59 6.29
C ARG A 245 -2.66 -0.65 5.51
N ILE A 246 -2.36 -1.00 4.27
CA ILE A 246 -1.37 -0.33 3.43
C ILE A 246 -2.10 0.26 2.23
N VAL A 247 -1.82 1.52 1.88
CA VAL A 247 -2.30 2.12 0.63
C VAL A 247 -1.11 2.57 -0.20
N ALA A 248 -0.98 1.96 -1.38
CA ALA A 248 0.00 2.27 -2.40
C ALA A 248 -0.55 3.34 -3.35
N ILE A 249 0.22 4.41 -3.50
CA ILE A 249 -0.09 5.55 -4.37
C ILE A 249 1.15 5.86 -5.20
N ASP A 250 0.97 6.04 -6.51
CA ASP A 250 2.07 6.41 -7.41
C ASP A 250 2.66 7.77 -7.00
N ALA A 251 3.93 7.75 -6.62
CA ALA A 251 4.70 8.95 -6.36
C ALA A 251 5.41 9.41 -7.64
N LEU A 252 5.16 10.65 -8.10
CA LEU A 252 5.82 11.14 -9.32
C LEU A 252 7.34 11.20 -9.13
N ARG A 253 8.07 10.71 -10.13
CA ARG A 253 9.53 10.81 -10.15
C ARG A 253 9.96 12.20 -10.61
N HIS A 254 10.70 12.92 -9.76
CA HIS A 254 11.32 14.22 -10.07
C HIS A 254 10.33 15.27 -10.59
N PRO A 255 9.28 15.60 -9.82
CA PRO A 255 8.21 16.43 -10.32
C PRO A 255 8.67 17.88 -10.55
N GLY A 256 9.69 18.40 -9.87
CA GLY A 256 10.13 19.80 -10.04
C GLY A 256 8.96 20.77 -9.88
N VAL A 257 8.73 21.68 -10.84
CA VAL A 257 7.55 22.56 -10.83
C VAL A 257 6.23 21.85 -11.17
N SER A 258 6.27 20.66 -11.77
CA SER A 258 5.06 19.90 -12.09
C SER A 258 4.34 19.33 -10.86
N GLN A 259 4.98 19.33 -9.68
CA GLN A 259 4.33 18.94 -8.42
C GLN A 259 3.13 19.84 -8.07
N TYR A 260 3.10 21.06 -8.61
CA TYR A 260 2.05 22.04 -8.40
C TYR A 260 0.90 21.93 -9.41
N LYS A 261 1.02 21.05 -10.42
CA LYS A 261 -0.05 20.83 -11.40
C LYS A 261 -1.19 20.02 -10.78
N LEU A 262 -2.41 20.34 -11.18
CA LEU A 262 -3.64 19.70 -10.72
C LEU A 262 -3.58 18.16 -10.77
N GLU A 263 -3.07 17.61 -11.88
CA GLU A 263 -2.91 16.16 -12.09
C GLU A 263 -2.03 15.50 -11.02
N SER A 264 -0.98 16.20 -10.58
CA SER A 264 -0.08 15.73 -9.52
C SER A 264 -0.72 15.78 -8.12
N LEU A 265 -1.76 16.60 -7.95
CA LEU A 265 -2.53 16.72 -6.70
C LEU A 265 -3.62 15.63 -6.61
N LEU A 266 -4.16 15.18 -7.75
CA LEU A 266 -5.21 14.15 -7.86
C LEU A 266 -4.81 12.81 -7.23
N SER A 267 -3.56 12.40 -7.38
CA SER A 267 -3.08 11.12 -6.83
C SER A 267 -3.08 11.13 -5.30
N VAL A 268 -2.94 12.31 -4.66
CA VAL A 268 -3.04 12.49 -3.20
C VAL A 268 -4.51 12.53 -2.74
N LEU A 269 -5.45 12.98 -3.57
CA LEU A 269 -6.88 13.06 -3.27
C LEU A 269 -7.55 11.70 -3.01
N ILE A 270 -7.03 10.62 -3.60
CA ILE A 270 -7.56 9.25 -3.42
C ILE A 270 -7.44 8.78 -1.95
N LEU A 271 -6.50 9.35 -1.18
CA LEU A 271 -6.41 9.11 0.27
C LEU A 271 -7.70 9.52 1.01
N SER A 272 -8.46 10.48 0.48
CA SER A 272 -9.70 10.97 1.08
C SER A 272 -10.88 10.00 0.90
N SER A 273 -11.06 9.49 -0.32
CA SER A 273 -12.13 8.54 -0.67
C SER A 273 -11.90 7.14 -0.10
N SER A 274 -10.64 6.80 0.24
CA SER A 274 -10.25 5.51 0.83
C SER A 274 -10.90 5.17 2.18
N GLY A 275 -11.72 6.06 2.77
CA GLY A 275 -12.46 5.85 4.01
C GLY A 275 -13.99 5.90 3.97
N ARG A 276 -14.63 6.57 3.00
CA ARG A 276 -16.10 6.71 2.84
C ARG A 276 -16.46 7.27 1.44
N PRO A 277 -17.67 7.03 0.90
CA PRO A 277 -18.23 7.86 -0.17
C PRO A 277 -18.64 9.23 0.39
N ILE A 278 -18.20 10.33 -0.22
CA ILE A 278 -18.56 11.71 0.17
C ILE A 278 -19.10 12.43 -1.08
N ARG A 279 -20.22 13.17 -0.96
CA ARG A 279 -20.77 14.07 -1.99
C ARG A 279 -20.42 15.52 -1.64
N LEU A 280 -19.97 16.33 -2.61
CA LEU A 280 -19.58 17.74 -2.41
C LEU A 280 -20.01 18.65 -3.58
N TYR A 281 -20.42 19.88 -3.27
CA TYR A 281 -20.86 20.93 -4.21
C TYR A 281 -20.08 22.23 -3.96
N MET A 282 -19.66 22.98 -5.01
CA MET A 282 -19.54 24.46 -4.97
C MET A 282 -19.16 25.14 -6.31
N GLY A 283 -19.30 26.47 -6.35
CA GLY A 283 -18.92 27.43 -7.40
C GLY A 283 -18.27 28.72 -6.84
N SER A 284 -17.85 29.64 -7.73
CA SER A 284 -16.79 30.64 -7.53
C SER A 284 -17.12 31.91 -6.73
N VAL A 285 -16.09 32.56 -6.11
CA VAL A 285 -15.83 34.03 -5.98
C VAL A 285 -14.75 34.37 -4.92
N SER A 286 -13.95 35.40 -5.27
CA SER A 286 -12.84 36.16 -4.63
C SER A 286 -13.07 36.70 -3.20
N LEU A 287 -11.99 36.88 -2.42
CA LEU A 287 -11.99 37.25 -1.00
C LEU A 287 -11.17 38.51 -0.66
N GLN A 288 -11.78 39.39 0.15
CA GLN A 288 -11.14 40.40 1.02
C GLN A 288 -11.84 40.38 2.39
N GLY A 289 -11.07 40.44 3.48
CA GLY A 289 -11.50 41.05 4.75
C GLY A 289 -11.88 40.11 5.91
N ILE A 290 -11.12 40.26 7.00
CA ILE A 290 -11.13 39.70 8.37
C ILE A 290 -12.53 39.57 9.04
N GLY A 291 -12.72 38.53 9.87
CA GLY A 291 -13.68 38.52 11.00
C GLY A 291 -14.10 37.13 11.52
N ASP A 292 -13.84 36.84 12.80
CA ASP A 292 -14.18 35.61 13.53
C ASP A 292 -15.70 35.31 13.61
N VAL A 293 -16.13 34.04 13.44
CA VAL A 293 -17.42 33.50 13.97
C VAL A 293 -17.35 31.97 14.21
N VAL A 294 -17.95 31.53 15.33
CA VAL A 294 -18.04 30.17 15.89
C VAL A 294 -19.27 29.38 15.34
N LEU A 295 -19.16 28.04 15.25
CA LEU A 295 -20.15 27.00 15.68
C LEU A 295 -20.62 25.90 14.66
N MET A 296 -20.33 24.64 15.05
CA MET A 296 -21.01 23.31 14.98
C MET A 296 -22.00 22.92 13.86
N VAL A 297 -21.85 21.69 13.27
CA VAL A 297 -22.94 20.71 12.94
C VAL A 297 -22.44 19.24 12.79
N GLU A 298 -23.11 18.34 13.56
CA GLU A 298 -23.64 16.97 13.37
C GLU A 298 -23.04 15.91 12.37
N ILE A 299 -22.97 14.64 12.83
CA ILE A 299 -22.49 13.46 12.07
C ILE A 299 -23.58 12.38 12.03
N LEU A 300 -24.03 11.99 10.83
CA LEU A 300 -24.85 10.79 10.62
C LEU A 300 -23.99 9.52 10.72
N SER A 301 -24.41 8.60 11.58
CA SER A 301 -23.78 7.29 11.81
C SER A 301 -24.46 6.18 11.02
N SER A 302 -23.69 5.35 10.33
CA SER A 302 -24.11 3.97 10.04
C SER A 302 -22.91 3.04 10.09
N SER A 303 -22.96 2.09 11.03
CA SER A 303 -22.02 0.99 11.21
C SER A 303 -22.36 -0.16 10.27
N LEU A 304 -21.38 -0.68 9.52
CA LEU A 304 -21.51 -1.97 8.83
C LEU A 304 -20.95 -3.07 9.75
N PHE A 305 -21.82 -3.98 10.19
CA PHE A 305 -21.47 -5.22 10.87
C PHE A 305 -21.26 -6.30 9.80
N PHE A 306 -20.14 -7.03 9.87
CA PHE A 306 -19.91 -8.23 9.05
C PHE A 306 -19.40 -9.37 9.93
N ASN A 307 -19.95 -10.57 9.70
CA ASN A 307 -19.74 -11.83 10.42
C ASN A 307 -18.36 -11.99 11.08
N GLY A 308 -18.28 -11.70 12.39
CA GLY A 308 -17.12 -12.04 13.25
C GLY A 308 -15.83 -11.21 13.04
N LEU A 309 -15.71 -10.43 11.96
CA LEU A 309 -14.62 -9.49 11.74
C LEU A 309 -15.07 -8.07 12.12
N ARG A 310 -14.77 -7.65 13.34
CA ARG A 310 -14.83 -6.23 13.71
C ARG A 310 -13.75 -5.48 12.93
N PHE A 311 -14.13 -4.73 11.90
CA PHE A 311 -13.30 -3.66 11.38
C PHE A 311 -13.44 -2.47 12.32
N HIS A 312 -12.44 -2.24 13.16
CA HIS A 312 -12.37 -1.01 13.95
C HIS A 312 -12.04 0.17 13.04
N ARG A 313 -12.57 1.34 13.38
CA ARG A 313 -12.22 2.60 12.71
C ARG A 313 -10.71 2.76 12.80
N SER A 314 -10.01 2.72 11.67
CA SER A 314 -8.58 3.03 11.62
C SER A 314 -8.43 4.52 11.97
N ASN A 315 -7.88 4.81 13.15
CA ASN A 315 -7.88 6.14 13.76
C ASN A 315 -6.60 6.94 13.48
N LEU A 316 -5.74 6.49 12.56
CA LEU A 316 -4.42 7.09 12.38
C LEU A 316 -3.94 6.96 10.93
N TYR A 317 -3.42 8.05 10.37
CA TYR A 317 -2.68 8.05 9.10
C TYR A 317 -1.19 8.23 9.39
N LEU A 318 -0.36 7.39 8.78
CA LEU A 318 1.09 7.46 8.91
C LEU A 318 1.72 7.81 7.57
N PHE A 319 2.44 8.92 7.55
CA PHE A 319 3.05 9.47 6.36
C PHE A 319 4.55 9.65 6.57
N SER A 320 5.39 9.29 5.59
CA SER A 320 6.83 9.49 5.68
C SER A 320 7.45 9.86 4.34
N PRO A 321 7.65 11.14 4.05
CA PRO A 321 7.90 11.55 2.66
C PRO A 321 9.34 11.46 2.17
N LEU A 322 10.32 11.12 3.00
CA LEU A 322 11.65 11.69 2.74
C LEU A 322 12.66 10.83 2.00
N ILE A 323 12.29 9.66 1.48
CA ILE A 323 13.27 8.83 0.76
C ILE A 323 12.90 8.59 -0.72
N ALA A 324 11.62 8.69 -1.11
CA ALA A 324 11.21 8.37 -2.49
C ALA A 324 10.96 9.60 -3.38
N CYS A 325 10.77 10.78 -2.80
CA CYS A 325 10.17 11.90 -3.49
C CYS A 325 11.14 13.08 -3.59
N ASN A 326 11.71 13.32 -4.77
CA ASN A 326 12.32 14.60 -5.15
C ASN A 326 11.28 15.75 -5.24
N TYR A 327 10.23 15.70 -4.43
CA TYR A 327 9.24 16.75 -4.19
C TYR A 327 9.76 17.74 -3.15
N GLN A 328 9.22 18.96 -3.12
CA GLN A 328 9.45 19.85 -1.99
C GLN A 328 8.67 19.30 -0.78
N PRO A 329 9.34 18.90 0.32
CA PRO A 329 8.69 18.15 1.40
C PRO A 329 7.51 18.88 2.03
N MET A 330 7.59 20.21 2.12
CA MET A 330 6.51 21.07 2.61
C MET A 330 5.23 20.92 1.79
N VAL A 331 5.30 20.89 0.46
CA VAL A 331 4.12 20.78 -0.41
C VAL A 331 3.38 19.48 -0.17
N VAL A 332 4.14 18.38 -0.03
CA VAL A 332 3.58 17.05 0.26
C VAL A 332 2.92 17.03 1.64
N VAL A 333 3.53 17.66 2.66
CA VAL A 333 2.91 17.80 4.00
C VAL A 333 1.61 18.58 3.93
N TRP A 334 1.62 19.73 3.28
CA TRP A 334 0.46 20.61 3.20
C TRP A 334 -0.71 19.92 2.52
N LEU A 335 -0.46 19.29 1.37
CA LEU A 335 -1.47 18.53 0.66
C LEU A 335 -2.00 17.38 1.53
N THR A 336 -1.13 16.54 2.08
CA THR A 336 -1.57 15.37 2.87
C THR A 336 -2.31 15.76 4.14
N THR A 337 -1.96 16.90 4.75
CA THR A 337 -2.69 17.49 5.89
C THR A 337 -4.08 17.97 5.47
N LEU A 338 -4.18 18.75 4.40
CA LEU A 338 -5.45 19.23 3.84
C LEU A 338 -6.38 18.08 3.40
N HIS A 339 -5.83 16.96 2.95
CA HIS A 339 -6.64 15.79 2.57
C HIS A 339 -7.07 14.94 3.76
N SER A 340 -6.19 14.69 4.73
CA SER A 340 -6.56 14.01 5.99
C SER A 340 -7.67 14.78 6.72
N PHE A 341 -7.62 16.11 6.62
CA PHE A 341 -8.62 17.06 7.04
C PHE A 341 -9.99 16.88 6.35
N GLN A 342 -10.04 16.84 5.02
CA GLN A 342 -11.28 16.59 4.27
C GLN A 342 -11.89 15.22 4.59
N ALA A 343 -11.03 14.21 4.75
CA ALA A 343 -11.44 12.85 5.08
C ALA A 343 -11.90 12.68 6.54
N ARG A 344 -11.97 13.78 7.31
CA ARG A 344 -12.33 13.84 8.74
C ARG A 344 -11.55 12.82 9.56
N ARG A 345 -10.26 12.69 9.27
CA ARG A 345 -9.40 11.78 10.03
C ARG A 345 -9.15 12.36 11.42
N PRO A 346 -9.17 11.52 12.47
CA PRO A 346 -9.01 12.02 13.82
C PRO A 346 -7.57 12.45 14.14
N PHE A 347 -6.57 11.98 13.35
CA PHE A 347 -5.16 12.30 13.57
C PHE A 347 -4.28 11.92 12.36
N MET A 348 -3.15 12.62 12.19
CA MET A 348 -2.09 12.29 11.22
C MET A 348 -0.71 12.30 11.90
N SER A 349 0.13 11.30 11.63
CA SER A 349 1.51 11.25 12.08
C SER A 349 2.47 11.29 10.88
N TYR A 350 3.49 12.14 10.97
CA TYR A 350 4.44 12.40 9.90
C TYR A 350 5.87 12.08 10.35
N TYR A 351 6.61 11.24 9.61
CA TYR A 351 7.99 10.86 9.94
C TYR A 351 8.97 11.66 9.08
N THR A 352 9.83 12.45 9.73
CA THR A 352 10.82 13.29 9.05
C THR A 352 12.16 12.59 8.84
N PHE A 353 12.40 11.45 9.50
CA PHE A 353 13.69 10.73 9.49
C PHE A 353 14.91 11.64 9.76
N GLY A 354 14.75 12.64 10.64
CA GLY A 354 15.83 13.55 11.03
C GLY A 354 16.08 14.72 10.07
N PHE A 355 15.21 14.99 9.10
CA PHE A 355 15.39 16.09 8.15
C PHE A 355 15.17 17.47 8.80
N GLU A 356 16.21 18.29 8.84
CA GLU A 356 16.22 19.60 9.55
C GLU A 356 15.17 20.58 8.99
N ALA A 357 14.95 20.60 7.67
CA ALA A 357 14.01 21.53 7.05
C ALA A 357 12.53 21.31 7.45
N LEU A 358 12.24 20.21 8.15
CA LEU A 358 10.89 19.85 8.62
C LEU A 358 10.75 19.92 10.14
N GLN A 359 11.78 20.37 10.86
CA GLN A 359 11.74 20.53 12.32
C GLN A 359 10.71 21.58 12.78
N ASN A 360 10.40 22.56 11.92
CA ASN A 360 9.43 23.62 12.22
C ASN A 360 7.98 23.27 11.87
N LEU A 361 7.68 22.06 11.36
CA LEU A 361 6.30 21.66 11.06
C LEU A 361 5.39 21.65 12.29
N ASN A 362 5.95 21.43 13.49
CA ASN A 362 5.20 21.50 14.75
C ASN A 362 4.92 22.94 15.22
N GLN A 363 5.44 23.96 14.52
CA GLN A 363 5.31 25.38 14.87
C GLN A 363 4.28 26.13 14.00
N VAL A 364 3.61 25.42 13.07
CA VAL A 364 2.64 25.97 12.10
C VAL A 364 1.21 25.75 12.57
#